data_AF-J6HUD3-F1
#
_entry.id   AF-J6HUD3-F1
#
_cell.length_a   1.000
_cell.length_b   1.000
_cell.length_c   1.000
_cell.angle_alpha   90.00
_cell.angle_beta   90.00
_cell.angle_gamma   90.00
#
_symmetry.space_group_name_H-M   'P 1'
#
loop_
_entity.id
_entity.type
_entity.pdbx_description
1 polymer ?
#
loop_
_entity_poly.entity_id
_entity_poly.type
_entity_poly.pdbx_seq_one_letter_code
_entity_poly.pdbx_strand_id
1 'polypeptide(L)' 'MLDFYRRKIEYVRISVTDRCNLRCRYCMPADGVEKLSHADILSFEEIVRVVRALAQLGIRKVRLTGGEPLLRR' A
#
# COMPACT_ATOMS: atom_id res chain seq x y z
N MET A 1 -1.58 -18.70 -6.97
CA MET A 1 -2.39 -18.85 -5.74
C MET A 1 -3.85 -18.56 -6.05
N LEU A 2 -4.78 -19.38 -5.57
CA LEU A 2 -6.23 -19.18 -5.68
C LEU A 2 -6.83 -18.97 -4.30
N ASP A 3 -7.83 -18.11 -4.19
CA ASP A 3 -8.64 -18.01 -2.98
C ASP A 3 -9.82 -19.01 -2.97
N PHE A 4 -10.64 -18.97 -1.91
CA PHE A 4 -11.82 -19.83 -1.76
C PHE A 4 -12.87 -19.65 -2.87
N TYR A 5 -12.87 -18.52 -3.55
CA TYR A 5 -13.76 -18.22 -4.68
C TYR A 5 -13.10 -18.51 -6.03
N ARG A 6 -11.97 -19.23 -6.05
CA ARG A 6 -11.19 -19.59 -7.24
C ARG A 6 -10.67 -18.38 -8.03
N ARG A 7 -10.51 -17.21 -7.39
CA ARG A 7 -9.91 -16.04 -8.04
C ARG A 7 -8.39 -16.15 -7.99
N LYS A 8 -7.74 -15.80 -9.10
CA LYS A 8 -6.28 -15.78 -9.19
C LYS A 8 -5.73 -14.53 -8.52
N ILE A 9 -4.85 -14.73 -7.55
CA ILE A 9 -4.15 -13.63 -6.88
C ILE A 9 -2.86 -13.37 -7.65
N GLU A 10 -2.82 -12.28 -8.42
CA GLU A 10 -1.68 -11.91 -9.28
C GLU A 10 -1.21 -10.46 -9.12
N TYR A 11 -1.93 -9.65 -8.34
CA TYR A 11 -1.55 -8.27 -8.06
C TYR A 11 -1.58 -7.96 -6.57
N VAL A 12 -0.69 -7.07 -6.14
CA VAL A 12 -0.66 -6.53 -4.79
C VAL A 12 -0.72 -5.02 -4.84
N ARG A 13 -1.48 -4.43 -3.91
CA ARG A 13 -1.53 -3.00 -3.67
C ARG A 13 -0.76 -2.70 -2.39
N ILE A 14 0.22 -1.80 -2.46
CA ILE A 14 1.05 -1.41 -1.33
C ILE A 14 0.72 0.03 -0.97
N SER A 15 0.32 0.26 0.28
CA SER A 15 0.12 1.60 0.83
C SER A 15 1.44 2.07 1.43
N VAL A 16 2.09 3.07 0.84
CA VAL A 16 3.43 3.53 1.28
C VAL A 16 3.36 4.70 2.26
N THR A 17 2.21 5.37 2.34
CA THR A 17 1.97 6.48 3.27
C THR A 17 0.48 6.69 3.43
N ASP A 18 0.06 7.22 4.56
CA ASP A 18 -1.26 7.74 4.88
C ASP A 18 -1.40 9.25 4.62
N ARG A 19 -0.28 9.95 4.36
CA ARG A 19 -0.25 11.38 4.10
C ARG A 19 -0.78 11.67 2.70
N CYS A 20 -1.62 12.69 2.60
CA CYS A 20 -2.13 13.22 1.34
C CYS A 20 -2.06 14.75 1.34
N ASN A 21 -1.69 15.34 0.21
CA ASN A 21 -1.68 16.78 -0.03
C ASN A 21 -3.06 17.33 -0.41
N LEU A 22 -4.06 16.46 -0.59
CA LEU A 22 -5.45 16.82 -0.85
C LEU A 22 -6.37 16.47 0.32
N ARG A 23 -7.55 17.09 0.34
CA ARG A 23 -8.65 16.88 1.31
C ARG A 23 -9.95 16.58 0.59
N CYS A 24 -9.94 15.48 -0.17
CA CYS A 24 -11.08 15.05 -0.97
C CYS A 24 -12.24 14.62 -0.08
N ARG A 25 -13.43 15.22 -0.25
CA ARG A 25 -14.61 15.00 0.61
C ARG A 25 -14.96 13.53 0.89
N TYR A 26 -14.76 12.63 -0.08
CA TYR A 26 -15.10 11.21 0.03
C TYR A 26 -13.93 10.28 0.43
N CYS A 27 -12.72 10.81 0.54
CA CYS A 27 -11.50 10.00 0.76
C CYS A 27 -10.70 10.50 1.96
N MET A 28 -10.45 11.81 2.03
CA MET A 28 -9.70 12.46 3.09
C MET A 28 -10.54 13.67 3.57
N PRO A 29 -11.39 13.50 4.60
CA PRO A 29 -12.22 14.57 5.15
C PRO A 29 -11.40 15.80 5.57
N ALA A 30 -12.07 16.93 5.79
CA ALA A 30 -11.39 18.18 6.16
C ALA A 30 -10.52 18.01 7.42
N ASP A 31 -11.01 17.25 8.40
CA ASP A 31 -10.32 16.94 9.65
C ASP A 31 -9.13 15.97 9.47
N GLY A 32 -8.97 15.43 8.26
CA GLY A 32 -7.94 14.46 7.90
C GLY A 32 -8.25 13.05 8.39
N VAL A 33 -7.22 12.22 8.41
CA VAL A 33 -7.20 10.90 9.05
C VAL A 33 -6.07 10.87 10.06
N GLU A 34 -6.18 9.98 11.05
CA GLU A 34 -5.10 9.74 12.00
C GLU A 34 -3.83 9.34 11.25
N LYS A 35 -2.72 10.00 11.61
CA LYS A 35 -1.44 9.78 10.97
C LYS A 35 -0.61 8.81 11.79
N LEU A 36 -0.19 7.74 11.15
CA LEU A 36 0.79 6.80 11.68
C LEU A 36 2.16 7.47 11.80
N SER A 37 2.91 7.05 12.80
CA SER A 37 4.32 7.43 12.90
C SER A 37 5.12 6.72 11.80
N HIS A 38 6.32 7.22 11.51
CA HIS A 38 7.19 6.53 10.54
C HIS A 38 7.59 5.13 11.00
N ALA A 39 7.64 4.88 12.31
CA ALA A 39 7.98 3.58 12.88
C ALA A 39 6.85 2.55 12.70
N ASP A 40 5.60 3.01 12.53
CA ASP A 40 4.44 2.14 12.32
C ASP A 40 4.20 1.82 10.83
N ILE A 41 5.02 2.39 9.93
CA ILE A 41 4.93 2.18 8.48
C ILE A 41 6.17 1.42 8.03
N LEU A 42 5.96 0.37 7.24
CA LEU A 42 7.05 -0.44 6.70
C LEU A 42 8.15 0.41 6.02
N SER A 43 9.40 0.05 6.26
CA SER A 43 10.54 0.60 5.53
C SER A 43 10.55 0.11 4.07
N PHE A 44 11.35 0.76 3.23
CA PHE A 44 11.50 0.31 1.85
C PHE A 44 12.11 -1.09 1.77
N GLU A 45 13.05 -1.42 2.65
CA GLU A 45 13.68 -2.73 2.76
C GLU A 45 12.65 -3.81 3.13
N GLU A 46 11.75 -3.51 4.07
CA GLU A 46 10.67 -4.41 4.47
C GLU A 46 9.67 -4.62 3.32
N ILE A 47 9.29 -3.54 2.63
CA ILE A 47 8.42 -3.61 1.44
C ILE A 47 9.07 -4.50 0.37
N VAL A 48 10.36 -4.30 0.07
CA VAL A 48 11.09 -5.11 -0.91
C VAL A 48 11.14 -6.58 -0.48
N ARG A 49 11.40 -6.86 0.80
CA ARG A 49 11.38 -8.23 1.34
C ARG A 49 10.02 -8.90 1.13
N VAL A 50 8.93 -8.20 1.44
CA VAL A 50 7.56 -8.70 1.25
C VAL A 50 7.27 -8.93 -0.24
N VAL A 51 7.59 -7.98 -1.11
CA VAL A 51 7.35 -8.10 -2.56
C VAL A 51 8.11 -9.27 -3.16
N ARG A 52 9.36 -9.52 -2.75
CA ARG A 52 10.13 -10.68 -3.21
C ARG A 52 9.47 -12.00 -2.83
N ALA A 53 9.00 -12.13 -1.58
CA ALA A 53 8.28 -13.32 -1.15
C ALA A 53 6.96 -13.49 -1.93
N LEU A 54 6.21 -12.41 -2.14
CA LEU A 54 4.97 -12.43 -2.92
C LEU A 54 5.18 -12.80 -4.39
N ALA A 55 6.28 -12.35 -5.00
CA ALA A 55 6.63 -12.69 -6.38
C ALA A 55 6.84 -14.22 -6.54
N GLN A 56 7.46 -14.87 -5.55
CA GLN A 56 7.62 -16.34 -5.52
C GLN A 56 6.26 -17.07 -5.44
N LEU A 57 5.22 -16.44 -4.89
CA LEU A 57 3.86 -16.97 -4.82
C LEU A 57 3.02 -16.70 -6.10
N GLY A 58 3.61 -16.03 -7.10
CA GLY A 58 3.00 -15.78 -8.40
C GLY A 58 2.36 -14.40 -8.57
N ILE A 59 2.61 -13.45 -7.65
CA ILE A 59 2.29 -12.04 -7.89
C ILE A 59 3.15 -11.50 -9.03
N ARG A 60 2.52 -10.78 -9.96
CA ARG A 60 3.17 -10.21 -11.16
C ARG A 60 3.03 -8.70 -11.27
N LYS A 61 2.09 -8.10 -10.53
CA LYS A 61 1.82 -6.67 -10.59
C LYS A 61 1.85 -6.05 -9.20
N VAL A 62 2.63 -4.99 -9.04
CA VAL A 62 2.69 -4.18 -7.81
C VAL A 62 2.12 -2.81 -8.12
N ARG A 63 1.16 -2.35 -7.32
CA ARG A 63 0.62 -0.99 -7.40
C ARG A 63 0.94 -0.23 -6.11
N LEU A 64 1.74 0.82 -6.22
CA LEU A 64 2.01 1.72 -5.11
C LEU A 64 0.85 2.71 -4.96
N THR A 65 0.41 2.90 -3.73
CA THR A 65 -0.73 3.73 -3.33
C THR A 65 -0.51 4.26 -1.91
N GLY A 66 -1.51 4.91 -1.33
CA GLY A 66 -1.48 5.42 0.03
C GLY A 66 -2.56 6.46 0.20
N GLY A 67 -2.21 7.55 0.88
CA GLY A 67 -2.70 8.88 0.53
C GLY A 67 -2.10 9.28 -0.83
N GLU A 68 -1.11 10.16 -0.83
CA GLU A 68 -0.37 10.55 -2.02
C GLU A 68 1.03 9.89 -1.99
N PRO A 69 1.29 8.86 -2.81
CA PRO A 69 2.56 8.12 -2.81
C PRO A 69 3.79 9.00 -2.96
N LEU A 70 3.69 10.10 -3.73
CA LEU A 70 4.81 11.00 -3.98
C LEU A 70 5.23 11.83 -2.76
N LEU A 71 4.49 11.77 -1.66
CA LEU A 71 4.87 12.41 -0.39
C LEU A 71 5.77 11.55 0.49
N ARG A 72 5.91 10.24 0.20
CA ARG A 72 6.81 9.37 0.97
C ARG A 72 8.25 9.69 0.58
N ARG A 73 9.06 10.07 1.57
CA ARG A 73 10.49 10.37 1.47
C ARG A 73 11.27 9.44 2.39
#